data_AF-A0AAF0CWY7-F1
#
_entry.id   AF-A0AAF0CWY7-F1
#
_cell.length_a   1.000
_cell.length_b   1.000
_cell.length_c   1.000
_cell.angle_alpha   90.00
_cell.angle_beta   90.00
_cell.angle_gamma   90.00
#
_symmetry.space_group_name_H-M   'P 1'
#
loop_
_entity.id
_entity.type
_entity.pdbx_description
1 polymer ?
#
loop_
_entity_poly.entity_id
_entity_poly.type
_entity_poly.pdbx_seq_one_letter_code
_entity_poly.pdbx_strand_id
1 'polypeptide(L)'
;MIDITELDKLKVRLGIIDDKQDNKLSVLLEDAEDEALGYTNRDKILPGMLGSIRELAVIKFNIDGNEGETSRTEGGVSQTFEMGIPKNIKSKLNRYRLGHMRSLK
;
A
#
# COMPACT_ATOMS: atom_id res chain seq x y z
N MET A 1 25.03 2.10 -11.80
CA MET A 1 23.63 2.57 -11.71
C MET A 1 23.18 2.17 -10.32
N ILE A 2 22.82 3.11 -9.46
CA ILE A 2 22.39 2.75 -8.09
C ILE A 2 20.98 2.18 -8.25
N ASP A 3 20.83 0.87 -8.11
CA ASP A 3 19.52 0.22 -8.10
C ASP A 3 18.82 0.60 -6.79
N ILE A 4 18.01 1.66 -6.86
CA ILE A 4 17.23 2.14 -5.71
C ILE A 4 16.17 1.08 -5.40
N THR A 5 16.22 0.53 -4.19
CA THR A 5 15.29 -0.51 -3.74
C THR A 5 13.88 0.09 -3.50
N GLU A 6 12.87 -0.76 -3.39
CA GLU A 6 11.51 -0.30 -3.05
C GLU A 6 11.45 0.27 -1.63
N LEU A 7 12.26 -0.26 -0.72
CA LEU A 7 12.44 0.24 0.64
C LEU A 7 13.01 1.66 0.65
N ASP A 8 14.08 1.92 -0.13
CA ASP A 8 14.65 3.27 -0.26
C ASP A 8 13.63 4.28 -0.79
N LYS A 9 12.85 3.89 -1.79
CA LYS A 9 11.79 4.76 -2.34
C LYS A 9 10.66 5.02 -1.33
N LEU A 10 10.38 4.05 -0.46
CA LEU A 10 9.41 4.21 0.62
C LEU A 10 9.92 5.16 1.69
N LYS A 11 11.18 5.02 2.13
CA LYS A 11 11.86 5.95 3.06
C LYS A 11 11.82 7.39 2.58
N VAL A 12 12.18 7.61 1.30
CA VAL A 12 12.13 8.94 0.66
C VAL A 12 10.72 9.52 0.70
N ARG A 13 9.67 8.72 0.49
CA ARG A 13 8.28 9.18 0.59
C ARG A 13 7.85 9.55 2.00
N LEU A 14 8.36 8.85 3.01
CA LEU A 14 8.06 9.09 4.41
C LEU A 14 8.95 10.18 5.04
N GLY A 15 9.96 10.67 4.30
CA GLY A 15 10.94 11.61 4.84
C GLY A 15 11.86 10.99 5.89
N ILE A 16 11.98 9.66 5.91
CA ILE A 16 12.83 8.92 6.83
C ILE A 16 14.24 8.86 6.22
N ILE A 17 15.24 9.34 6.97
CA ILE A 17 16.65 9.37 6.55
C ILE A 17 17.45 8.29 7.28
N ASP A 18 17.00 7.87 8.47
CA ASP A 18 17.64 6.83 9.26
C ASP A 18 17.10 5.42 8.95
N ASP A 19 17.85 4.41 9.37
CA ASP A 19 17.51 3.01 9.12
C ASP A 19 16.80 2.34 10.32
N LYS A 20 16.30 3.11 11.29
CA LYS A 20 15.75 2.56 12.54
C LYS A 20 14.45 1.81 12.31
N GLN A 21 13.73 2.17 11.25
CA GLN A 21 12.40 1.63 10.94
C GLN A 21 12.43 0.68 9.75
N ASP A 22 13.60 0.31 9.23
CA ASP A 22 13.75 -0.54 8.03
C ASP A 22 12.99 -1.84 8.15
N ASN A 23 13.13 -2.53 9.28
CA ASN A 23 12.43 -3.79 9.52
C ASN A 23 10.90 -3.58 9.46
N LYS A 24 10.40 -2.51 10.08
CA LYS A 24 8.96 -2.18 10.06
C LYS A 24 8.49 -1.83 8.64
N LEU A 25 9.25 -1.00 7.93
CA LEU A 25 8.95 -0.60 6.56
C LEU A 25 8.99 -1.79 5.60
N SER A 26 9.90 -2.74 5.80
CA SER A 26 9.97 -3.97 5.01
C SER A 26 8.73 -4.83 5.21
N VAL A 27 8.30 -5.05 6.46
CA VAL A 27 7.09 -5.81 6.77
C VAL A 27 5.84 -5.13 6.20
N LEU A 28 5.74 -3.80 6.36
CA LEU A 28 4.61 -3.04 5.79
C LEU A 28 4.57 -3.08 4.27
N LEU A 29 5.73 -3.15 3.62
CA LEU A 29 5.82 -3.31 2.17
C LEU A 29 5.35 -4.70 1.76
N GLU A 30 5.81 -5.76 2.44
CA GLU A 30 5.40 -7.15 2.22
C GLU A 30 3.88 -7.32 2.39
N ASP A 31 3.31 -6.82 3.48
CA ASP A 31 1.86 -6.86 3.70
C ASP A 31 1.08 -6.10 2.61
N ALA A 32 1.65 -4.99 2.10
CA ALA A 32 1.03 -4.23 1.02
C ALA A 32 1.13 -4.95 -0.34
N GLU A 33 2.19 -5.73 -0.56
CA GLU A 33 2.34 -6.60 -1.72
C GLU A 33 1.31 -7.72 -1.70
N ASP A 34 1.19 -8.43 -0.59
CA ASP A 34 0.22 -9.52 -0.42
C ASP A 34 -1.22 -9.04 -0.60
N GLU A 35 -1.58 -7.88 -0.05
CA GLU A 35 -2.90 -7.29 -0.29
C GLU A 35 -3.13 -6.96 -1.76
N ALA A 36 -2.14 -6.38 -2.44
CA ALA A 36 -2.26 -6.05 -3.85
C ALA A 36 -2.39 -7.32 -4.73
N LEU A 37 -1.67 -8.38 -4.40
CA LEU A 37 -1.76 -9.70 -5.05
C LEU A 37 -3.14 -10.32 -4.82
N GLY A 38 -3.58 -10.38 -3.56
CA GLY A 38 -4.90 -10.89 -3.20
C GLY A 38 -6.03 -10.11 -3.90
N TYR A 39 -5.93 -8.79 -3.97
CA TYR A 39 -6.93 -7.95 -4.64
C TYR A 39 -6.93 -8.12 -6.17
N THR A 40 -5.76 -8.24 -6.79
CA THR A 40 -5.64 -8.45 -8.24
C THR A 40 -5.82 -9.91 -8.66
N ASN A 41 -5.91 -10.81 -7.68
CA ASN A 41 -5.95 -12.27 -7.83
C ASN A 41 -4.77 -12.78 -8.66
N ARG A 42 -3.56 -12.39 -8.26
CA ARG A 42 -2.29 -12.72 -8.93
C ARG A 42 -1.31 -13.34 -7.95
N ASP A 43 -0.39 -14.15 -8.47
CA ASP A 43 0.72 -14.71 -7.70
C ASP A 43 2.03 -13.91 -7.84
N LYS A 44 2.08 -12.92 -8.75
CA LYS A 44 3.29 -12.14 -9.05
C LYS A 44 3.00 -10.65 -9.18
N ILE A 45 3.88 -9.84 -8.59
CA ILE A 45 3.84 -8.38 -8.66
C ILE A 45 4.28 -7.93 -10.06
N LEU A 46 3.51 -7.05 -10.69
CA LEU A 46 3.94 -6.37 -11.91
C LEU A 46 4.65 -5.05 -11.58
N PRO A 47 5.63 -4.60 -12.40
CA PRO A 47 6.33 -3.33 -12.18
C PRO A 47 5.39 -2.12 -12.03
N GLY A 48 4.26 -2.14 -12.73
CA GLY A 48 3.28 -1.06 -12.65
C GLY A 48 2.37 -1.11 -11.41
N MET A 49 2.45 -2.14 -10.57
CA MET A 49 1.76 -2.24 -9.26
C MET A 49 2.59 -1.61 -8.14
N LEU A 50 3.93 -1.59 -8.26
CA LEU A 50 4.87 -1.11 -7.23
C LEU A 50 4.52 0.29 -6.71
N GLY A 51 4.12 1.21 -7.60
CA GLY A 51 3.70 2.54 -7.20
C GLY A 51 2.47 2.57 -6.28
N SER A 52 1.54 1.64 -6.49
CA SER A 52 0.30 1.48 -5.70
C SER A 52 0.58 0.80 -4.36
N ILE A 53 1.44 -0.24 -4.37
CA ILE A 53 1.92 -0.94 -3.16
C ILE A 53 2.65 0.03 -2.24
N ARG A 54 3.57 0.84 -2.78
CA ARG A 54 4.29 1.85 -2.00
C ARG A 54 3.37 2.91 -1.40
N GLU A 55 2.30 3.29 -2.11
CA GLU A 55 1.29 4.23 -1.59
C GLU A 55 0.48 3.59 -0.45
N LEU A 56 0.17 2.29 -0.57
CA LEU A 56 -0.49 1.53 0.49
C LEU A 56 0.38 1.41 1.74
N ALA A 57 1.66 1.09 1.57
CA ALA A 57 2.63 0.98 2.68
C ALA A 57 2.78 2.31 3.45
N VAL A 58 2.79 3.46 2.76
CA VAL A 58 2.79 4.79 3.42
C VAL A 58 1.53 4.99 4.29
N ILE A 59 0.37 4.61 3.77
CA ILE A 59 -0.90 4.75 4.51
C ILE A 59 -0.90 3.87 5.75
N LYS A 60 -0.48 2.60 5.62
CA LYS A 60 -0.36 1.68 6.77
C LYS A 60 0.61 2.20 7.82
N PHE A 61 1.77 2.70 7.39
CA PHE A 61 2.75 3.31 8.30
C PHE A 61 2.15 4.48 9.10
N ASN A 62 1.40 5.35 8.43
CA ASN A 62 0.74 6.48 9.08
C ASN A 62 -0.37 6.04 10.04
N ILE A 63 -1.10 4.96 9.72
CA ILE A 63 -2.13 4.38 10.60
C ILE A 63 -1.48 3.80 11.86
N ASP A 64 -0.45 2.95 11.72
CA ASP A 64 0.27 2.36 12.85
C ASP A 64 0.92 3.43 13.74
N GLY A 65 1.35 4.56 13.16
CA GLY A 65 1.90 5.70 13.90
C GLY A 65 0.84 6.51 14.64
N ASN A 66 -0.42 6.45 14.21
CA ASN A 66 -1.55 7.22 14.75
C ASN A 66 -2.36 6.44 15.80
N GLU A 67 -1.94 5.24 16.20
CA GLU A 67 -2.60 4.45 17.25
C GLU A 67 -2.63 5.15 18.62
N GLY A 68 -1.78 6.17 18.83
CA GLY A 68 -1.77 7.04 20.01
C GLY A 68 -2.63 8.30 19.93
N GLU A 69 -3.14 8.65 18.74
CA GLU A 69 -4.04 9.80 18.51
C GLU A 69 -5.40 9.29 17.98
N THR A 70 -6.01 8.37 18.72
CA THR A 70 -7.43 8.06 18.57
C THR A 70 -8.27 9.30 18.89
N SER A 71 -8.73 9.97 17.82
CA SER A 71 -9.77 11.01 17.81
C SER A 71 -9.26 12.46 17.78
N ARG A 72 -8.76 12.90 16.62
CA ARG A 72 -9.08 14.26 16.16
C ARG A 72 -10.16 14.21 15.10
N THR A 73 -11.39 14.47 15.51
CA THR A 73 -12.49 14.86 14.62
C THR A 73 -12.29 16.33 14.24
N GLU A 74 -11.32 16.64 13.39
CA GLU A 74 -11.25 17.97 12.80
C GLU A 74 -12.28 18.08 11.67
N GLY A 75 -13.47 18.60 12.00
CA GLY A 75 -14.30 19.32 11.02
C GLY A 75 -15.04 18.50 9.97
N GLY A 76 -15.80 17.48 10.37
CA GLY A 76 -16.90 16.95 9.53
C GLY A 76 -16.49 16.14 8.29
N VAL A 77 -15.21 15.82 8.13
CA VAL A 77 -14.76 14.84 7.13
C VAL A 77 -14.68 13.48 7.80
N SER A 78 -15.69 12.64 7.59
CA SER A 78 -15.63 11.23 7.98
C SER A 78 -14.50 10.56 7.19
N GLN A 79 -13.30 10.52 7.74
CA GLN A 79 -12.23 9.67 7.23
C GLN A 79 -12.60 8.24 7.63
N THR A 80 -13.49 7.62 6.86
CA THR A 80 -13.73 6.18 6.96
C THR A 80 -12.41 5.53 6.64
N PHE A 81 -11.70 5.06 7.67
CA PHE A 81 -10.59 4.13 7.50
C PHE A 81 -11.19 2.88 6.86
N GLU A 82 -11.30 2.85 5.53
CA GLU A 82 -11.65 1.64 4.79
C GLU A 82 -10.66 0.57 5.25
N MET A 83 -11.12 -0.43 6.00
CA MET A 83 -10.29 -1.58 6.33
C MET A 83 -9.84 -2.23 5.02
N GLY A 84 -8.52 -2.27 4.80
CA GLY A 84 -7.89 -2.76 3.57
C GLY A 84 -7.52 -1.66 2.57
N ILE A 85 -7.39 -2.03 1.29
CA ILE A 85 -6.88 -1.12 0.24
C ILE A 85 -7.83 0.08 0.01
N PRO A 86 -7.34 1.34 0.13
CA PRO A 86 -8.10 2.54 -0.16
C PRO A 86 -8.64 2.62 -1.60
N LYS A 87 -9.79 3.26 -1.80
CA LYS A 87 -10.48 3.36 -3.11
C LYS A 87 -9.62 3.92 -4.24
N ASN A 88 -8.77 4.92 -3.97
CA ASN A 88 -7.83 5.49 -4.95
C ASN A 88 -6.82 4.42 -5.44
N ILE A 89 -6.30 3.60 -4.52
CA ILE A 89 -5.35 2.54 -4.84
C ILE A 89 -6.06 1.38 -5.55
N LYS A 90 -7.25 0.98 -5.08
CA LYS A 90 -8.12 0.00 -5.78
C LYS A 90 -8.37 0.41 -7.24
N SER A 91 -8.64 1.69 -7.51
CA SER A 91 -8.82 2.21 -8.87
C SER A 91 -7.59 1.98 -9.76
N LYS A 92 -6.39 2.24 -9.22
CA LYS A 92 -5.11 1.97 -9.91
C LYS A 92 -4.86 0.49 -10.12
N LEU A 93 -5.26 -0.35 -9.16
CA LEU A 93 -5.08 -1.81 -9.21
C LEU A 93 -6.11 -2.53 -10.09
N ASN A 94 -7.28 -1.93 -10.35
CA ASN A 94 -8.33 -2.53 -11.17
C ASN A 94 -7.86 -3.01 -12.55
N ARG A 95 -6.99 -2.24 -13.21
CA ARG A 95 -6.40 -2.60 -14.52
C ARG A 95 -5.53 -3.86 -14.50
N TYR A 96 -5.14 -4.29 -13.31
CA TYR A 96 -4.30 -5.46 -13.09
C TYR A 96 -5.10 -6.67 -12.60
N ARG A 97 -6.39 -6.52 -12.30
CA ARG A 97 -7.19 -7.63 -11.81
C ARG A 97 -7.37 -8.66 -12.91
N LEU A 98 -7.06 -9.93 -12.62
CA LEU A 98 -7.37 -11.03 -13.53
C LEU A 98 -8.89 -11.24 -13.54
N GLY A 99 -9.53 -10.86 -14.64
CA GLY A 99 -10.93 -11.13 -14.87
C GLY A 99 -11.14 -12.63 -15.02
N HIS A 100 -12.03 -13.22 -14.22
CA HIS A 100 -12.48 -14.58 -14.45
C HIS A 100 -13.31 -14.57 -15.74
N MET A 101 -12.72 -15.00 -16.87
CA MET A 101 -13.52 -15.28 -18.06
C MET A 101 -14.39 -16.47 -17.73
N ARG A 102 -15.66 -16.23 -17.42
CA ARG A 102 -16.68 -17.27 -17.44
C ARG A 102 -16.76 -17.72 -18.89
N SER A 103 -16.24 -18.91 -19.18
CA SER A 103 -16.49 -19.59 -20.45
C SER A 103 -18.01 -19.65 -20.61
N LEU A 104 -18.54 -18.92 -21.60
CA LEU A 104 -19.91 -19.05 -22.05
C LEU A 104 -20.03 -20.43 -22.68
N LYS A 105 -20.74 -21.33 -22.00
CA LYS A 105 -21.12 -22.64 -22.51
C LYS A 105 -22.43 -22.52 -23.28
#